data_AF-A0A6A5AKQ9-F1
#
_entry.id   AF-A0A6A5AKQ9-F1
#
_cell.length_a   1.000
_cell.length_b   1.000
_cell.length_c   1.000
_cell.angle_alpha   90.00
_cell.angle_beta   90.00
_cell.angle_gamma   90.00
#
_symmetry.space_group_name_H-M   'P 1'
#
loop_
_entity.id
_entity.type
_entity.pdbx_description
1 polymer ?
#
loop_
_entity_poly.entity_id
_entity_poly.type
_entity_poly.pdbx_seq_one_letter_code
_entity_poly.pdbx_strand_id
1 'polypeptide(L)'
;MAAASAPQFVLANNDLDEGLGQDGRTALEIFVTKNNGVGLTYDDLILMPGHINFGVDQVDLTTRVSRNISLYLPLVSSPMDTVTEHQMAISMALHGAIGVIHYNMTVEEQCHEVYLVKKFKNGFITNPKCLAPTNTLADVDTIKAELGFAGIPITESGNV
;
A
#
# COMPACT_ATOMS: atom_id res chain seq x y z
N MET A 1 3.09 28.46 -5.40
CA MET A 1 4.25 27.97 -4.62
C MET A 1 3.84 26.61 -4.06
N ALA A 2 4.45 25.47 -4.35
CA ALA A 2 5.59 25.11 -5.19
C ALA A 2 5.16 23.91 -6.05
N ALA A 3 5.58 23.89 -7.32
CA ALA A 3 5.42 22.71 -8.17
C ALA A 3 6.32 21.62 -7.61
N ALA A 4 5.74 20.51 -7.16
CA ALA A 4 6.51 19.31 -6.83
C ALA A 4 7.16 18.81 -8.13
N SER A 5 8.44 19.08 -8.28
CA SER A 5 9.26 18.50 -9.35
C SER A 5 9.18 17.00 -9.21
N ALA A 6 8.64 16.33 -10.24
CA ALA A 6 8.70 14.88 -10.34
C ALA A 6 10.15 14.43 -10.10
N PRO A 7 10.39 13.32 -9.37
CA PRO A 7 11.74 12.78 -9.26
C PRO A 7 12.24 12.51 -10.67
N GLN A 8 13.32 13.19 -11.02
CA GLN A 8 13.90 13.22 -12.35
C GLN A 8 14.71 11.93 -12.53
N PHE A 9 14.02 10.79 -12.59
CA PHE A 9 14.59 9.52 -13.07
C PHE A 9 13.95 9.16 -14.41
N VAL A 10 13.92 10.14 -15.31
CA VAL A 10 13.95 9.86 -16.73
C VAL A 10 15.43 9.62 -17.01
N LEU A 11 15.82 8.36 -17.22
CA LEU A 11 17.10 8.07 -17.85
C LEU A 11 17.09 8.82 -19.18
N ALA A 12 17.80 9.96 -19.24
CA ALA A 12 18.15 10.53 -20.52
C ALA A 12 18.96 9.43 -21.22
N ASN A 13 18.51 8.99 -22.40
CA ASN A 13 19.11 7.90 -23.18
C ASN A 13 20.59 8.15 -23.55
N ASN A 14 21.22 9.23 -23.07
CA ASN A 14 22.56 9.67 -23.45
C ASN A 14 23.58 9.69 -22.29
N ASP A 15 23.19 9.47 -21.02
CA ASP A 15 24.11 9.67 -19.89
C ASP A 15 24.87 8.40 -19.44
N LEU A 16 24.75 7.29 -20.16
CA LEU A 16 25.39 6.01 -19.82
C LEU A 16 26.22 5.36 -20.95
N ASP A 17 26.31 6.00 -22.12
CA ASP A 17 26.90 5.38 -23.33
C ASP A 17 28.39 5.66 -23.55
N GLU A 18 29.07 6.43 -22.70
CA GLU A 18 30.49 6.80 -22.93
C GLU A 18 31.52 5.75 -22.49
N GLY A 19 31.14 4.56 -22.02
CA GLY A 19 32.16 3.62 -21.51
C GLY A 19 31.81 2.14 -21.40
N LEU A 20 30.55 1.75 -21.65
CA LEU A 20 30.20 0.34 -21.77
C LEU A 20 30.15 0.03 -23.26
N GLY A 21 30.96 -0.91 -23.73
CA GLY A 21 30.82 -1.43 -25.09
C GLY A 21 29.39 -1.91 -25.35
N GLN A 22 29.06 -2.28 -26.58
CA GLN A 22 27.75 -2.83 -27.00
C GLN A 22 27.43 -4.21 -26.36
N ASP A 23 27.81 -4.42 -25.10
CA ASP A 23 27.57 -5.64 -24.35
C ASP A 23 26.25 -5.56 -23.60
N GLY A 24 25.48 -6.65 -23.64
CA GLY A 24 24.08 -6.70 -23.21
C GLY A 24 23.07 -6.60 -24.36
N ARG A 25 21.79 -6.76 -24.01
CA ARG A 25 20.66 -6.65 -24.94
C ARG A 25 19.59 -5.76 -24.33
N THR A 26 18.95 -4.95 -25.17
CA THR A 26 17.86 -4.08 -24.71
C THR A 26 16.58 -4.89 -24.48
N ALA A 27 15.68 -4.38 -23.63
CA ALA A 27 14.40 -5.03 -23.39
C ALA A 27 13.57 -5.20 -24.68
N LEU A 28 13.66 -4.26 -25.62
CA LEU A 28 12.97 -4.34 -26.91
C LEU A 28 13.49 -5.51 -27.75
N GLU A 29 14.80 -5.73 -27.80
CA GLU A 29 15.39 -6.86 -28.53
C GLU A 29 14.98 -8.20 -27.92
N ILE A 30 14.95 -8.28 -26.59
CA ILE A 30 14.60 -9.48 -25.83
C ILE A 30 13.10 -9.83 -26.00
N PHE A 31 12.20 -8.87 -25.77
CA PHE A 31 10.77 -9.14 -25.71
C PHE A 31 10.03 -8.99 -27.04
N VAL A 32 10.53 -8.18 -27.99
CA VAL A 32 9.78 -7.84 -29.22
C VAL A 32 10.39 -8.49 -30.46
N THR A 33 11.71 -8.40 -30.65
CA THR A 33 12.30 -8.67 -31.97
C THR A 33 12.77 -10.11 -32.13
N LYS A 34 13.38 -10.71 -31.09
CA LYS A 34 14.19 -11.92 -31.28
C LYS A 34 13.50 -13.22 -30.86
N ASN A 35 12.53 -13.13 -29.96
CA ASN A 35 11.97 -14.32 -29.32
C ASN A 35 10.71 -14.90 -29.99
N ASN A 36 10.19 -14.30 -31.07
CA ASN A 36 9.21 -14.93 -31.98
C ASN A 36 8.04 -15.68 -31.28
N GLY A 37 7.58 -15.20 -30.11
CA GLY A 37 6.52 -15.84 -29.31
C GLY A 37 6.97 -16.77 -28.17
N VAL A 38 8.26 -16.84 -27.84
CA VAL A 38 8.77 -17.53 -26.65
C VAL A 38 8.46 -16.69 -25.40
N GLY A 39 7.75 -17.29 -24.45
CA GLY A 39 7.53 -16.71 -23.13
C GLY A 39 8.79 -16.81 -22.27
N LEU A 40 9.17 -15.72 -21.64
CA LEU A 40 10.27 -15.65 -20.68
C LEU A 40 9.72 -15.48 -19.26
N THR A 41 10.37 -16.12 -18.30
CA THR A 41 10.09 -16.02 -16.87
C THR A 41 11.16 -15.17 -16.17
N TYR A 42 10.99 -14.92 -14.87
CA TYR A 42 11.97 -14.15 -14.09
C TYR A 42 13.34 -14.84 -14.00
N ASP A 43 13.38 -16.17 -13.99
CA ASP A 43 14.63 -16.94 -13.86
C ASP A 43 15.44 -17.00 -15.16
N ASP A 44 14.83 -16.65 -16.29
CA ASP A 44 15.47 -16.65 -17.61
C ASP A 44 16.29 -15.37 -17.88
N LEU A 45 16.19 -14.37 -17.00
CA LEU A 45 16.74 -13.04 -17.21
C LEU A 45 17.63 -12.61 -16.05
N ILE A 46 18.66 -11.84 -16.36
CA ILE A 46 19.50 -11.15 -15.38
C ILE A 46 19.72 -9.70 -15.82
N LEU A 47 19.76 -8.79 -14.86
CA LEU A 47 20.06 -7.39 -15.11
C LEU A 47 21.58 -7.18 -15.05
N MET A 48 22.12 -6.53 -16.08
CA MET A 48 23.54 -6.13 -16.07
C MET A 48 23.74 -5.00 -15.04
N PRO A 49 24.81 -5.05 -14.23
CA PRO A 49 25.08 -4.01 -13.26
C PRO A 49 25.47 -2.69 -13.93
N GLY A 50 25.06 -1.57 -13.33
CA GLY A 50 25.47 -0.22 -13.73
C GLY A 50 26.47 0.40 -12.76
N HIS A 51 26.87 1.63 -13.05
CA HIS A 51 27.70 2.43 -12.14
C HIS A 51 26.86 2.96 -10.96
N ILE A 52 27.42 2.91 -9.74
CA ILE A 52 26.74 3.34 -8.50
C ILE A 52 27.53 4.50 -7.89
N ASN A 53 26.85 5.61 -7.58
CA ASN A 53 27.42 6.79 -6.92
C ASN A 53 26.58 7.29 -5.73
N PHE A 54 25.59 6.53 -5.28
CA PHE A 54 24.64 6.87 -4.22
C PHE A 54 24.52 5.75 -3.17
N GLY A 55 23.98 6.10 -2.00
CA GLY A 55 23.67 5.16 -0.92
C GLY A 55 22.34 4.44 -1.14
N VAL A 56 22.20 3.21 -0.64
CA VAL A 56 20.98 2.39 -0.81
C VAL A 56 19.72 3.07 -0.24
N ASP A 57 19.89 3.87 0.82
CA ASP A 57 18.85 4.66 1.46
C ASP A 57 18.29 5.80 0.59
N GLN A 58 19.01 6.19 -0.46
CA GLN A 58 18.61 7.26 -1.38
C GLN A 58 17.72 6.76 -2.53
N VAL A 59 17.48 5.45 -2.61
CA VAL A 59 16.63 4.84 -3.66
C VAL A 59 15.16 5.09 -3.33
N ASP A 60 14.46 5.82 -4.20
CA ASP A 60 13.03 6.05 -4.09
C ASP A 60 12.24 4.85 -4.63
N LEU A 61 11.39 4.27 -3.78
CA LEU A 61 10.51 3.14 -4.10
C LEU A 61 9.06 3.58 -4.37
N THR A 62 8.80 4.90 -4.40
CA THR A 62 7.48 5.45 -4.63
C THR A 62 6.94 5.00 -5.98
N THR A 63 5.75 4.40 -5.97
CA THR A 63 5.10 3.87 -7.18
C THR A 63 3.63 4.24 -7.23
N ARG A 64 2.99 4.00 -8.37
CA ARG A 64 1.56 4.23 -8.57
C ARG A 64 0.85 2.92 -8.80
N VAL A 65 -0.11 2.60 -7.94
CA VAL A 65 -1.01 1.44 -8.12
C VAL A 65 -2.19 1.79 -9.02
N SER A 66 -2.60 3.07 -9.06
CA SER A 66 -3.67 3.54 -9.93
C SER A 66 -3.39 4.94 -10.46
N ARG A 67 -4.27 5.44 -11.33
CA ARG A 67 -4.18 6.83 -11.84
C ARG A 67 -4.17 7.88 -10.73
N ASN A 68 -4.74 7.59 -9.56
CA ASN A 68 -4.92 8.58 -8.48
C ASN A 68 -4.28 8.15 -7.15
N ILE A 69 -3.69 6.95 -7.06
CA ILE A 69 -3.16 6.42 -5.81
C ILE A 69 -1.66 6.10 -5.98
N SER A 70 -0.85 6.80 -5.20
CA SER A 70 0.58 6.53 -5.03
C SER A 70 0.84 5.77 -3.72
N LEU A 71 1.81 4.86 -3.76
CA LEU A 71 2.30 4.09 -2.62
C LEU A 71 3.77 4.41 -2.39
N TYR A 72 4.22 4.33 -1.14
CA TYR A 72 5.63 4.51 -0.79
C TYR A 72 6.44 3.23 -1.06
N LEU A 73 5.80 2.07 -0.92
CA LEU A 73 6.38 0.78 -1.26
C LEU A 73 5.59 0.11 -2.40
N PRO A 74 6.27 -0.53 -3.37
CA PRO A 74 5.64 -1.24 -4.49
C PRO A 74 5.15 -2.63 -4.10
N LEU A 75 4.49 -2.74 -2.94
CA LEU A 75 3.99 -3.99 -2.38
C LEU A 75 2.47 -3.95 -2.29
N VAL A 76 1.83 -5.03 -2.72
CA VAL A 76 0.38 -5.22 -2.68
C VAL A 76 0.10 -6.62 -2.16
N SER A 77 -0.74 -6.75 -1.14
CA SER A 77 -1.14 -8.08 -0.66
C SER A 77 -2.21 -8.70 -1.58
N SER A 78 -2.12 -10.01 -1.77
CA SER A 78 -3.04 -10.75 -2.64
C SER A 78 -4.46 -10.81 -2.04
N PRO A 79 -5.54 -10.64 -2.83
CA PRO A 79 -6.92 -10.74 -2.38
C PRO A 79 -7.36 -12.19 -2.18
N MET A 80 -6.70 -12.90 -1.28
CA MET A 80 -6.98 -14.29 -0.91
C MET A 80 -7.41 -14.37 0.55
N ASP A 81 -8.34 -15.28 0.84
CA ASP A 81 -8.85 -15.54 2.20
C ASP A 81 -7.75 -15.92 3.19
N THR A 82 -6.79 -16.71 2.75
CA THR A 82 -5.62 -17.12 3.54
C THR A 82 -4.58 -16.03 3.73
N VAL A 83 -4.72 -14.86 3.07
CA VAL A 83 -3.70 -13.83 3.01
C VAL A 83 -4.17 -12.50 3.58
N THR A 84 -5.31 -11.98 3.10
CA THR A 84 -5.67 -10.57 3.34
C THR A 84 -7.08 -10.39 3.90
N GLU A 85 -7.14 -10.25 5.22
CA GLU A 85 -8.23 -9.64 6.00
C GLU A 85 -7.79 -8.28 6.56
N HIS A 86 -8.60 -7.65 7.42
CA HIS A 86 -8.37 -6.32 7.98
C HIS A 86 -7.00 -6.19 8.65
N GLN A 87 -6.54 -7.20 9.37
CA GLN A 87 -5.24 -7.17 10.07
C GLN A 87 -4.07 -6.98 9.10
N MET A 88 -4.06 -7.76 8.01
CA MET A 88 -3.03 -7.67 6.99
C MET A 88 -3.12 -6.35 6.22
N ALA A 89 -4.33 -5.93 5.85
CA ALA A 89 -4.54 -4.67 5.14
C ALA A 89 -4.09 -3.45 5.97
N ILE A 90 -4.35 -3.45 7.28
CA ILE A 90 -3.86 -2.42 8.21
C ILE A 90 -2.33 -2.43 8.26
N SER A 91 -1.71 -3.60 8.46
CA SER A 91 -0.26 -3.71 8.56
C SER A 91 0.44 -3.23 7.29
N MET A 92 -0.04 -3.64 6.11
CA MET A 92 0.47 -3.19 4.81
C MET A 92 0.36 -1.67 4.66
N ALA A 93 -0.80 -1.10 4.97
CA ALA A 93 -1.02 0.34 4.89
C ALA A 93 -0.10 1.14 5.83
N LEU A 94 0.17 0.63 7.03
CA LEU A 94 1.09 1.27 7.99
C LEU A 94 2.55 1.30 7.50
N HIS A 95 2.97 0.29 6.73
CA HIS A 95 4.30 0.24 6.13
C HIS A 95 4.40 1.04 4.81
N GLY A 96 3.33 1.71 4.37
CA GLY A 96 3.31 2.49 3.13
C GLY A 96 2.99 1.68 1.87
N ALA A 97 2.49 0.45 2.04
CA ALA A 97 1.97 -0.43 1.01
C ALA A 97 0.42 -0.42 0.99
N ILE A 98 -0.22 -1.34 0.26
CA ILE A 98 -1.67 -1.50 0.24
C ILE A 98 -2.08 -2.96 0.37
N GLY A 99 -3.21 -3.23 1.03
CA GLY A 99 -3.82 -4.54 1.06
C GLY A 99 -5.19 -4.57 0.37
N VAL A 100 -5.48 -5.68 -0.31
CA VAL A 100 -6.77 -5.91 -0.99
C VAL A 100 -7.51 -7.04 -0.29
N ILE A 101 -8.66 -6.74 0.30
CA ILE A 101 -9.49 -7.73 1.01
C ILE A 101 -10.12 -8.68 -0.01
N HIS A 102 -10.10 -9.98 0.28
CA HIS A 102 -10.69 -11.01 -0.57
C HIS A 102 -12.22 -10.89 -0.65
N TYR A 103 -12.83 -11.59 -1.61
CA TYR A 103 -14.28 -11.59 -1.85
C TYR A 103 -15.00 -12.86 -1.36
N ASN A 104 -14.26 -13.82 -0.79
CA ASN A 104 -14.78 -15.09 -0.28
C ASN A 104 -15.49 -14.93 1.09
N MET A 105 -16.46 -14.01 1.16
CA MET A 105 -17.28 -13.71 2.34
C MET A 105 -18.56 -13.00 1.90
N THR A 106 -19.51 -12.78 2.80
CA THR A 106 -20.71 -11.98 2.49
C THR A 106 -20.35 -10.52 2.24
N VAL A 107 -21.24 -9.77 1.57
CA VAL A 107 -21.01 -8.33 1.30
C VAL A 107 -20.94 -7.55 2.62
N GLU A 108 -21.74 -7.94 3.60
CA GLU A 108 -21.79 -7.36 4.93
C GLU A 108 -20.47 -7.56 5.69
N GLU A 109 -19.93 -8.78 5.67
CA GLU A 109 -18.63 -9.10 6.26
C GLU A 109 -17.51 -8.31 5.57
N GLN A 110 -17.50 -8.25 4.24
CA GLN A 110 -16.47 -7.50 3.51
C GLN A 110 -16.52 -6.01 3.83
N CYS A 111 -17.72 -5.44 3.94
CA CYS A 111 -17.90 -4.05 4.36
C CYS A 111 -17.41 -3.82 5.79
N HIS A 112 -17.61 -4.79 6.69
CA HIS A 112 -17.10 -4.75 8.05
C HIS A 112 -15.56 -4.76 8.08
N GLU A 113 -14.93 -5.64 7.33
CA GLU A 113 -13.47 -5.70 7.17
C GLU A 113 -12.90 -4.36 6.68
N VAL A 114 -13.49 -3.79 5.63
CA VAL A 114 -13.10 -2.47 5.10
C VAL A 114 -13.30 -1.37 6.15
N TYR A 115 -14.40 -1.41 6.90
CA TYR A 115 -14.70 -0.46 7.97
C TYR A 115 -13.63 -0.49 9.06
N LEU A 116 -13.21 -1.68 9.50
CA LEU A 116 -12.15 -1.84 10.48
C LEU A 116 -10.82 -1.24 10.00
N VAL A 117 -10.42 -1.51 8.75
CA VAL A 117 -9.20 -0.94 8.15
C VAL A 117 -9.24 0.58 8.13
N LYS A 118 -10.36 1.15 7.65
CA LYS A 118 -10.50 2.61 7.53
C LYS A 118 -10.57 3.31 8.88
N LYS A 119 -11.17 2.68 9.90
CA LYS A 119 -11.33 3.24 11.24
C LYS A 119 -10.03 3.20 12.06
N PHE A 120 -9.12 2.27 11.76
CA PHE A 120 -7.93 2.02 12.56
C PHE A 120 -7.07 3.27 12.82
N LYS A 121 -6.88 4.12 11.81
CA LYS A 121 -6.11 5.37 11.94
C LYS A 121 -6.87 6.54 11.31
N ASN A 122 -7.61 7.25 12.15
CA ASN A 122 -8.35 8.46 11.78
C ASN A 122 -7.63 9.71 12.31
N GLY A 123 -7.55 10.76 11.50
CA GLY A 123 -7.10 12.08 11.94
C GLY A 123 -8.19 12.79 12.74
N PHE A 124 -9.32 13.07 12.09
CA PHE A 124 -10.52 13.59 12.75
C PHE A 124 -11.60 12.51 12.79
N ILE A 125 -12.11 12.23 13.98
CA ILE A 125 -13.19 11.26 14.19
C ILE A 125 -14.52 12.02 14.10
N THR A 126 -15.24 11.87 12.99
CA THR A 126 -16.51 12.58 12.75
C THR A 126 -17.69 12.01 13.54
N ASN A 127 -17.68 10.72 13.83
CA ASN A 127 -18.73 10.05 14.60
C ASN A 127 -18.14 9.10 15.65
N PRO A 128 -17.56 9.62 16.75
CA PRO A 128 -17.08 8.80 17.84
C PRO A 128 -18.22 8.01 18.49
N LYS A 129 -17.92 6.82 18.98
CA LYS A 129 -18.85 6.10 19.84
C LYS A 129 -18.99 6.89 21.13
N CYS A 130 -20.19 7.36 21.42
CA CYS A 130 -20.51 8.11 22.64
C CYS A 130 -21.35 7.23 23.58
N LEU A 131 -21.34 7.56 24.87
CA LEU A 131 -22.24 6.99 25.86
C LEU A 131 -23.01 8.10 26.57
N ALA A 132 -24.17 7.76 27.12
CA ALA A 132 -24.96 8.65 27.96
C ALA A 132 -24.51 8.55 29.43
N PRO A 133 -24.79 9.55 30.29
CA PRO A 133 -24.50 9.48 31.72
C PRO A 133 -25.22 8.33 32.45
N THR A 134 -26.27 7.77 31.84
CA THR A 134 -27.05 6.64 32.36
C THR A 134 -26.43 5.27 32.06
N ASN A 135 -25.42 5.21 31.19
CA ASN A 135 -24.72 3.97 30.86
C ASN A 135 -23.82 3.49 32.00
N THR A 136 -23.57 2.18 32.01
CA THR A 136 -22.79 1.53 33.07
C THR A 136 -21.32 1.35 32.68
N LEU A 137 -20.45 1.11 33.66
CA LEU A 137 -19.05 0.78 33.39
C LEU A 137 -18.90 -0.53 32.59
N ALA A 138 -19.84 -1.46 32.72
CA ALA A 138 -19.86 -2.69 31.93
C ALA A 138 -20.01 -2.41 30.43
N ASP A 139 -20.74 -1.35 30.05
CA ASP A 139 -20.88 -0.92 28.66
C ASP A 139 -19.53 -0.45 28.09
N VAL A 140 -18.75 0.26 28.92
CA VAL A 140 -17.40 0.72 28.56
C VAL A 140 -16.46 -0.48 28.36
N ASP A 141 -16.51 -1.46 29.27
CA ASP A 141 -15.68 -2.67 29.16
C ASP A 141 -16.02 -3.50 27.92
N THR A 142 -17.30 -3.58 27.57
CA THR A 142 -17.77 -4.26 26.34
C THR A 142 -17.22 -3.56 25.09
N ILE A 143 -17.34 -2.22 25.03
CA ILE A 143 -16.81 -1.42 23.92
C ILE A 143 -15.29 -1.57 23.81
N LYS A 144 -14.58 -1.59 24.94
CA LYS A 144 -13.13 -1.79 24.95
C LYS A 144 -12.75 -3.16 24.41
N ALA A 145 -13.51 -4.22 24.74
CA ALA A 145 -13.26 -5.56 24.23
C ALA A 145 -13.52 -5.68 22.72
N GLU A 146 -14.58 -5.03 22.21
CA GLU A 146 -14.94 -5.08 20.79
C GLU A 146 -14.07 -4.18 19.90
N LEU A 147 -13.80 -2.95 20.34
CA LEU A 147 -13.18 -1.91 19.50
C LEU A 147 -11.72 -1.61 19.87
N GLY A 148 -11.23 -2.09 21.02
CA GLY A 148 -9.84 -1.95 21.44
C GLY A 148 -9.43 -0.58 21.98
N PHE A 149 -10.37 0.34 22.25
CA PHE A 149 -10.08 1.66 22.83
C PHE A 149 -10.99 2.01 24.01
N ALA A 150 -10.52 2.88 24.91
CA ALA A 150 -11.23 3.28 26.14
C ALA A 150 -11.62 4.78 26.18
N GLY A 151 -11.16 5.59 25.22
CA GLY A 151 -11.49 7.01 25.14
C GLY A 151 -12.89 7.22 24.57
N ILE A 152 -13.91 7.23 25.44
CA ILE A 152 -15.32 7.37 25.06
C ILE A 152 -15.85 8.72 25.56
N PRO A 153 -16.27 9.65 24.68
CA PRO A 153 -16.93 10.86 25.10
C PRO A 153 -18.33 10.57 25.66
N ILE A 154 -18.70 11.30 26.73
CA ILE A 154 -20.03 11.24 27.33
C ILE A 154 -20.84 12.44 26.85
N THR A 155 -22.05 12.18 26.32
CA THR A 155 -22.97 13.20 25.79
C THR A 155 -24.34 13.01 26.44
N GLU A 156 -25.15 14.06 26.57
CA GLU A 156 -26.47 13.97 27.22
C GLU A 156 -27.39 12.92 26.56
N SER A 157 -27.31 12.79 25.24
CA SER A 157 -28.13 11.88 24.42
C SER A 157 -27.46 10.52 24.15
N GLY A 158 -26.18 10.35 24.45
CA GLY A 158 -25.38 9.18 24.06
C GLY A 158 -24.98 9.14 22.58
N ASN A 159 -25.20 10.21 21.83
CA ASN A 159 -24.79 10.38 20.43
C ASN A 159 -24.20 11.79 20.20
N VAL A 160 -23.47 11.97 19.09
CA VAL A 160 -22.95 13.28 18.64
C VAL A 160 -24.07 14.19 18.16
#